data_AF-A0A7W2TNJ1-F1
#
_entry.id   AF-A0A7W2TNJ1-F1
#
_cell.length_a   1.000
_cell.length_b   1.000
_cell.length_c   1.000
_cell.angle_alpha   90.00
_cell.angle_beta   90.00
_cell.angle_gamma   90.00
#
_symmetry.space_group_name_H-M   'P 1'
#
loop_
_entity.id
_entity.type
_entity.pdbx_description
1 polymer ?
#
loop_
_entity_poly.entity_id
_entity_poly.type
_entity_poly.pdbx_seq_one_letter_code
_entity_poly.pdbx_strand_id
1 'polypeptide(L)'
;MKLTKKQQKIALDFLKKVWTQDRGCNVCSTTDWTVHKELYEMRQFSSGELTVGGSFVPLLMLECKNCGNTLTINATKVGLVGQGEDNE
;
A
#
# COMPACT_ATOMS: atom_id res chain seq x y z
N MET A 1 -4.75 -7.20 6.49
CA MET A 1 -5.60 -6.50 7.51
C MET A 1 -6.58 -5.56 6.81
N LYS A 2 -7.85 -5.44 7.24
CA LYS A 2 -8.79 -4.48 6.65
C LYS A 2 -8.73 -3.11 7.33
N LEU A 3 -8.71 -2.03 6.55
CA LEU A 3 -8.66 -0.64 6.99
C LEU A 3 -10.01 -0.17 7.54
N THR A 4 -9.95 0.51 8.68
CA THR A 4 -11.09 1.25 9.23
C THR A 4 -11.44 2.48 8.38
N LYS A 5 -12.62 3.06 8.58
CA LYS A 5 -13.01 4.33 7.91
C LYS A 5 -12.01 5.47 8.22
N LYS A 6 -11.50 5.55 9.45
CA LYS A 6 -10.49 6.52 9.85
C LYS A 6 -9.18 6.32 9.08
N GLN A 7 -8.70 5.08 8.98
CA GLN A 7 -7.49 4.74 8.22
C GLN A 7 -7.67 4.99 6.71
N GLN A 8 -8.84 4.70 6.15
CA GLN A 8 -9.15 5.04 4.75
C GLN A 8 -9.04 6.55 4.51
N LYS A 9 -9.53 7.38 5.45
CA LYS A 9 -9.35 8.84 5.38
C LYS A 9 -7.87 9.24 5.43
N ILE A 10 -7.08 8.66 6.34
CA ILE A 10 -5.63 8.90 6.43
C ILE A 10 -4.92 8.56 5.11
N ALA A 11 -5.25 7.42 4.51
CA ALA A 11 -4.69 7.01 3.22
C ALA A 11 -5.01 8.02 2.12
N LEU A 12 -6.27 8.45 2.01
CA LEU A 12 -6.70 9.42 1.00
C LEU A 12 -6.05 10.80 1.22
N ASP A 13 -5.95 11.26 2.46
CA ASP A 13 -5.32 12.54 2.79
C ASP A 13 -3.81 12.51 2.47
N PHE A 14 -3.13 11.39 2.77
CA PHE A 14 -1.74 11.19 2.39
C PHE A 14 -1.57 11.23 0.86
N LEU A 15 -2.42 10.51 0.11
CA LEU A 15 -2.37 10.49 -1.34
C LEU A 15 -2.56 11.89 -1.92
N LYS A 16 -3.55 12.65 -1.46
CA LYS A 16 -3.75 14.05 -1.89
C LYS A 16 -2.53 14.94 -1.63
N LYS A 17 -1.79 14.68 -0.55
CA LYS A 17 -0.59 15.44 -0.20
C LYS A 17 0.59 15.13 -1.13
N VAL A 18 0.83 13.87 -1.45
CA VAL A 18 2.02 13.43 -2.22
C VAL A 18 1.78 13.38 -3.72
N TRP A 19 0.52 13.31 -4.13
CA TRP A 19 0.10 13.16 -5.51
C TRP A 19 -0.32 14.53 -6.07
N THR A 20 0.67 15.39 -6.27
CA THR A 20 0.49 16.82 -6.59
C THR A 20 0.09 17.11 -8.04
N GLN A 21 0.13 16.10 -8.91
CA GLN A 21 -0.24 16.15 -10.32
C GLN A 21 -1.04 14.90 -10.66
N ASP A 22 -1.87 14.94 -11.70
CA ASP A 22 -2.52 13.73 -12.22
C ASP A 22 -1.45 12.68 -12.55
N ARG A 23 -1.45 11.52 -11.87
CA ARG A 23 -0.68 10.37 -12.38
C ARG A 23 -1.61 9.52 -13.21
N GLY A 24 -1.35 9.56 -14.52
CA GLY A 24 -1.71 8.48 -15.39
C GLY A 24 -1.05 7.17 -14.94
N CYS A 25 -1.73 6.07 -15.18
CA CYS A 25 -1.19 4.73 -15.07
C CYS A 25 0.00 4.55 -16.01
N ASN A 26 1.14 4.09 -15.51
CA ASN A 26 2.35 3.90 -16.31
C ASN A 26 2.20 2.84 -17.43
N VAL A 27 1.10 2.08 -17.43
CA VAL A 27 0.82 1.03 -18.42
C VAL A 27 -0.20 1.49 -19.46
N CYS A 28 -1.31 2.12 -19.06
CA CYS A 28 -2.40 2.50 -19.98
C CYS A 28 -2.76 3.99 -19.97
N SER A 29 -2.01 4.82 -19.25
CA SER A 29 -2.14 6.28 -19.13
C SER A 29 -3.44 6.81 -18.51
N THR A 30 -4.42 5.97 -18.17
CA THR A 30 -5.65 6.42 -17.49
C THR A 30 -5.38 6.86 -16.04
N THR A 31 -6.20 7.76 -15.50
CA THR A 31 -6.04 8.31 -14.15
C THR A 31 -7.01 7.70 -13.12
N ASP A 32 -7.75 6.65 -13.49
CA ASP A 32 -8.72 6.00 -12.61
C ASP A 32 -8.05 4.94 -11.73
N TRP A 33 -7.85 5.29 -10.46
CA TRP A 33 -7.26 4.45 -9.45
C TRP A 33 -8.27 4.09 -8.36
N THR A 34 -8.19 2.87 -7.85
CA THR A 34 -8.86 2.44 -6.63
C THR A 34 -7.84 2.18 -5.52
N VAL A 35 -8.17 2.55 -4.29
CA VAL A 35 -7.36 2.23 -3.10
C VAL A 35 -7.94 1.00 -2.44
N HIS A 36 -7.12 -0.02 -2.21
CA HIS A 36 -7.57 -1.25 -1.55
C HIS A 36 -7.98 -0.94 -0.10
N LYS A 37 -8.99 -1.67 0.38
CA LYS A 37 -9.45 -1.56 1.78
C LYS A 37 -8.62 -2.46 2.69
N GLU A 38 -7.69 -3.23 2.14
CA GLU A 38 -6.84 -4.16 2.84
C GLU A 38 -5.37 -3.74 2.71
N LEU A 39 -4.60 -3.95 3.78
CA LEU A 39 -3.15 -3.93 3.76
C LEU A 39 -2.60 -5.32 3.48
N TYR A 40 -1.51 -5.33 2.74
CA TYR A 40 -0.76 -6.51 2.32
C TYR A 40 0.65 -6.43 2.87
N GLU A 41 1.32 -7.58 2.89
CA GLU A 41 2.71 -7.67 3.31
C GLU A 41 3.54 -8.13 2.13
N MET A 42 4.62 -7.41 1.84
CA MET A 42 5.68 -7.92 0.98
C MET A 42 6.75 -8.54 1.87
N ARG A 43 7.09 -9.78 1.57
CA ARG A 43 8.09 -10.56 2.30
C ARG A 43 9.27 -10.86 1.38
N GLN A 44 10.43 -11.16 1.99
CA GLN A 44 11.55 -11.69 1.24
C GLN A 44 11.14 -12.96 0.50
N PHE A 45 11.55 -13.08 -0.76
CA PHE A 45 11.32 -14.30 -1.52
C PHE A 45 12.15 -15.44 -0.95
N SER A 46 11.48 -16.54 -0.61
CA SER A 46 12.06 -17.73 0.02
C SER A 46 12.07 -18.95 -0.91
N SER A 47 11.99 -18.75 -2.24
CA SER A 47 12.03 -19.83 -3.24
C SER A 47 11.01 -20.95 -3.03
N GLY A 48 9.84 -20.63 -2.45
CA GLY A 48 8.77 -21.59 -2.18
C GLY A 48 8.82 -22.22 -0.79
N GLU A 49 9.84 -21.91 0.01
CA GLU A 49 9.88 -22.31 1.41
C GLU A 49 8.90 -21.49 2.25
N LEU A 50 8.23 -22.14 3.20
CA LEU A 50 7.35 -21.44 4.14
C LEU A 50 8.19 -20.67 5.16
N THR A 51 8.24 -19.34 5.03
CA THR A 51 8.86 -18.48 6.05
C THR A 51 7.85 -18.12 7.13
N VAL A 52 8.05 -18.65 8.34
CA VAL A 52 7.31 -18.27 9.55
C VAL A 52 8.08 -17.16 10.26
N GLY A 53 7.45 -16.00 10.44
CA GLY A 53 8.10 -14.81 11.00
C GLY A 53 8.98 -14.06 9.99
N GLY A 54 9.91 -13.25 10.49
CA GLY A 54 10.82 -12.44 9.70
C GLY A 54 10.29 -11.03 9.37
N SER A 55 11.19 -10.19 8.83
CA SER A 55 10.84 -8.82 8.45
C SER A 55 9.94 -8.80 7.22
N PHE A 56 8.97 -7.89 7.24
CA PHE A 56 8.07 -7.65 6.11
C PHE A 56 7.84 -6.16 5.93
N VAL A 57 7.42 -5.77 4.73
CA VAL A 57 7.04 -4.40 4.42
C VAL A 57 5.52 -4.34 4.31
N PRO A 58 4.82 -3.59 5.18
CA PRO A 58 3.38 -3.41 5.05
C PRO A 58 3.07 -2.44 3.91
N LEU A 59 2.12 -2.79 3.06
CA LEU A 59 1.81 -2.07 1.82
C LEU A 59 0.33 -1.68 1.76
N LEU A 60 0.10 -0.41 1.46
CA LEU A 60 -1.14 0.09 0.89
C LEU A 60 -1.08 -0.12 -0.63
N MET A 61 -2.07 -0.79 -1.20
CA MET A 61 -2.16 -0.99 -2.64
C MET A 61 -3.14 -0.04 -3.30
N LEU A 62 -2.74 0.45 -4.46
CA LEU A 62 -3.60 1.15 -5.42
C LEU A 62 -3.62 0.33 -6.71
N GLU A 63 -4.78 0.24 -7.33
CA GLU A 63 -4.96 -0.52 -8.57
C GLU A 63 -5.60 0.37 -9.63
N CYS A 64 -5.06 0.36 -10.84
CA CYS A 64 -5.66 1.02 -11.98
C CYS A 64 -6.92 0.27 -12.38
N LYS A 65 -8.08 0.93 -12.34
CA LYS A 65 -9.37 0.28 -12.64
C LYS A 65 -9.51 -0.18 -14.09
N ASN A 66 -8.66 0.31 -14.99
CA ASN A 66 -8.71 -0.01 -16.41
C ASN A 66 -7.89 -1.26 -16.78
N CYS A 67 -6.64 -1.35 -16.32
CA CYS A 67 -5.70 -2.40 -16.74
C CYS A 67 -5.18 -3.29 -15.59
N GLY A 68 -5.56 -3.01 -14.35
CA GLY A 68 -5.13 -3.78 -13.17
C GLY A 68 -3.69 -3.53 -12.73
N ASN A 69 -2.95 -2.61 -13.36
CA ASN A 69 -1.62 -2.25 -12.89
C ASN A 69 -1.69 -1.73 -11.45
N THR A 70 -0.83 -2.25 -10.58
CA THR A 70 -0.82 -1.92 -9.16
C THR A 70 0.37 -1.03 -8.79
N LEU A 71 0.12 -0.11 -7.86
CA LEU A 71 1.15 0.66 -7.18
C LEU A 71 1.09 0.30 -5.69
N THR A 72 2.24 0.19 -5.06
CA THR A 72 2.35 -0.11 -3.64
C THR A 72 3.05 1.03 -2.91
N ILE A 73 2.52 1.40 -1.74
CA ILE A 73 3.07 2.44 -0.88
C ILE A 73 3.29 1.84 0.51
N ASN A 74 4.45 2.10 1.10
CA ASN A 74 4.75 1.66 2.47
C ASN A 74 3.71 2.22 3.46
N ALA A 75 2.93 1.34 4.08
CA ALA A 75 1.81 1.70 4.94
C ALA A 75 2.24 2.37 6.26
N THR A 76 3.46 2.13 6.72
CA THR A 76 4.07 2.84 7.87
C THR A 76 4.33 4.30 7.52
N LYS A 77 4.82 4.61 6.32
CA LYS A 77 5.00 6.00 5.86
C LYS A 77 3.68 6.74 5.65
N VAL A 78 2.61 6.03 5.33
CA VAL A 78 1.24 6.58 5.28
C VAL A 78 0.68 6.84 6.69
N GLY A 79 1.23 6.20 7.73
CA GLY A 79 0.71 6.27 9.10
C GLY A 79 -0.47 5.34 9.36
N LEU A 80 -0.60 4.26 8.58
CA LEU A 80 -1.69 3.26 8.73
C LEU A 80 -1.34 2.14 9.71
N VAL A 81 -0.05 1.88 9.86
CA VAL A 81 0.53 0.91 10.80
C VAL A 81 1.55 1.68 11.63
N GLY A 82 1.58 1.42 12.95
CA GLY A 82 2.65 1.95 13.79
C GLY A 82 4.01 1.48 13.26
N GLN A 83 5.06 2.28 13.46
CA GLN A 83 6.38 1.68 13.56
C GLN A 83 6.27 0.74 14.75
N GLY A 84 6.49 -0.56 14.54
CA GLY A 84 6.73 -1.43 15.68
C GLY A 84 7.88 -0.79 16.44
N GLU A 85 7.62 -0.35 17.67
CA GLU A 85 8.68 -0.33 18.66
C GLU A 85 9.12 -1.80 18.77
N ASP A 86 10.23 -2.12 18.10
CA ASP A 86 11.11 -3.18 18.59
C ASP A 86 11.60 -2.68 19.95
N ASN A 87 10.79 -2.91 20.98
CA ASN A 87 11.24 -2.83 22.36
C ASN A 87 12.13 -4.05 22.57
N GLU A 88 13.42 -3.75 22.60
CA GLU A 88 14.58 -4.53 23.03
C GLU A 88 14.31 -5.47 24.20
#